data_AF-A0A2E4RK69-F1
#
_entry.id   AF-A0A2E4RK69-F1
#
_cell.length_a   1.000
_cell.length_b   1.000
_cell.length_c   1.000
_cell.angle_alpha   90.00
_cell.angle_beta   90.00
_cell.angle_gamma   90.00
#
_symmetry.space_group_name_H-M   'P 1'
#
loop_
_entity.id
_entity.type
_entity.pdbx_description
1 polymer ?
#
loop_
_entity_poly.entity_id
_entity_poly.type
_entity_poly.pdbx_seq_one_letter_code
_entity_poly.pdbx_strand_id
1 'polypeptide(L)'
;MKALSALTKLGLFAFILVMLNEVMSHSMWGLSSSTPPSTIDFALSLYGDEWAIATVILGALLAMAMVGASYLVRDERLINLIWDMGGEES
;
A
#
# COMPACT_ATOMS: atom_id res chain seq x y z
N MET A 1 12.58 -11.05 31.67
CA MET A 1 12.01 -9.84 31.02
C MET A 1 12.99 -9.19 30.04
N LYS A 2 14.12 -8.61 30.49
CA LYS A 2 15.08 -7.92 29.61
C LYS A 2 15.78 -8.82 28.58
N ALA A 3 16.24 -10.01 28.98
CA ALA A 3 16.91 -10.96 28.08
C ALA A 3 15.97 -11.46 26.97
N LEU A 4 14.71 -11.75 27.31
CA LEU A 4 13.70 -12.18 26.35
C LEU A 4 13.38 -11.05 25.35
N SER A 5 13.26 -9.80 25.82
CA SER A 5 13.07 -8.64 24.95
C SER A 5 14.26 -8.41 24.00
N ALA A 6 15.50 -8.57 24.49
CA ALA A 6 16.70 -8.46 23.65
C ALA A 6 16.73 -9.56 22.58
N LEU A 7 16.37 -10.80 22.94
CA LEU A 7 16.29 -11.91 21.99
C LEU A 7 15.22 -11.68 20.91
N THR A 8 14.04 -11.18 21.28
CA THR A 8 12.98 -10.85 20.31
C THR A 8 13.41 -9.74 19.35
N LYS A 9 14.09 -8.70 19.84
CA LYS A 9 14.60 -7.61 18.99
C LYS A 9 15.66 -8.11 17.99
N LEU A 10 16.56 -8.97 18.45
CA LEU A 10 17.60 -9.55 17.60
C LEU A 10 17.00 -10.51 16.57
N GLY A 11 16.01 -11.32 16.97
CA GLY A 11 15.25 -12.18 16.06
C GLY A 11 14.47 -11.40 15.00
N LEU A 12 13.80 -10.30 15.39
CA LEU A 12 13.12 -9.42 14.45
C LEU A 12 14.10 -8.78 13.47
N PHE A 13 15.25 -8.32 13.96
CA PHE A 13 16.29 -7.74 13.12
C PHE A 13 16.83 -8.76 12.10
N ALA A 14 17.12 -9.99 12.55
CA ALA A 14 17.54 -11.08 11.66
C ALA A 14 16.44 -11.43 10.64
N PHE A 15 15.18 -11.46 11.06
CA PHE A 15 14.04 -11.72 10.17
C PHE A 15 13.89 -10.64 9.10
N ILE A 16 14.06 -9.36 9.47
CA ILE A 16 14.05 -8.25 8.51
C ILE A 16 15.18 -8.41 7.49
N LEU A 17 16.38 -8.82 7.91
CA LEU A 17 17.50 -9.06 6.98
C LEU A 17 17.21 -10.21 6.02
N VAL A 18 16.61 -11.30 6.50
CA VAL A 18 16.19 -12.43 5.65
C VAL A 18 15.15 -11.97 4.63
N MET A 19 14.12 -11.25 5.08
CA MET A 19 13.09 -10.69 4.19
C MET A 19 13.69 -9.76 3.15
N LEU A 20 14.61 -8.88 3.55
CA LEU A 20 15.30 -7.97 2.64
C LEU A 20 16.10 -8.75 1.60
N ASN A 21 16.81 -9.80 2.00
CA ASN A 21 17.56 -10.65 1.08
C ASN A 21 16.63 -11.33 0.05
N GLU A 22 15.50 -11.89 0.47
CA GLU A 22 14.53 -12.52 -0.44
C GLU A 22 13.88 -11.51 -1.40
N VAL A 23 13.59 -10.30 -0.93
CA VAL A 23 13.06 -9.24 -1.80
C VAL A 23 14.11 -8.83 -2.84
N MET A 24 15.37 -8.69 -2.43
CA MET A 24 16.46 -8.26 -3.31
C MET A 24 16.97 -9.36 -4.26
N SER A 25 16.76 -10.64 -3.91
CA SER A 25 17.14 -11.79 -4.74
C SER A 25 16.16 -12.07 -5.87
N HIS A 26 15.00 -11.39 -5.89
CA HIS A 26 13.97 -11.62 -6.89
C HIS A 26 14.49 -11.38 -8.31
N SER A 27 14.29 -12.35 -9.21
CA SER A 27 14.84 -12.36 -10.58
C SER A 27 14.44 -11.15 -11.43
N MET A 28 13.32 -10.50 -11.09
CA MET A 28 12.84 -9.27 -11.72
C MET A 28 13.82 -8.10 -11.62
N TRP A 29 14.61 -8.00 -10.54
CA TRP A 29 15.60 -6.92 -10.40
C TRP A 29 16.81 -7.07 -11.33
N GLY A 30 17.07 -8.28 -11.83
CA GLY A 30 18.21 -8.60 -12.69
C GLY A 30 17.94 -8.44 -14.19
N LEU A 31 16.70 -8.20 -14.59
CA LEU A 31 16.30 -8.12 -16.00
C LEU A 31 16.31 -6.68 -16.50
N SER A 32 17.47 -6.21 -16.96
CA SER A 32 17.55 -5.05 -17.84
C SER A 32 17.09 -5.44 -19.25
N SER A 33 15.77 -5.58 -19.47
CA SER A 33 15.27 -5.86 -20.82
C SER A 33 15.45 -4.62 -21.70
N SER A 34 16.31 -4.73 -22.72
CA SER A 34 16.57 -3.67 -23.71
C SER A 34 15.32 -3.34 -24.55
N THR A 35 14.34 -4.24 -24.57
CA THR A 35 13.07 -4.09 -25.27
C THR A 35 11.93 -3.91 -24.27
N PRO A 36 11.14 -2.82 -24.35
CA PRO A 36 9.96 -2.68 -23.51
C PRO A 36 8.95 -3.80 -23.81
N PRO A 37 8.23 -4.30 -22.80
CA PRO A 37 7.20 -5.31 -23.02
C PRO A 37 6.11 -4.76 -23.94
N SER A 38 5.53 -5.63 -24.76
CA SER A 38 4.35 -5.25 -25.53
C SER A 38 3.15 -5.06 -24.59
N THR A 39 2.12 -4.34 -25.05
CA THR A 39 0.90 -4.13 -24.25
C THR A 39 0.23 -5.43 -23.83
N ILE A 40 0.31 -6.49 -24.66
CA ILE A 40 -0.26 -7.79 -24.33
C ILE A 40 0.56 -8.50 -23.25
N ASP A 41 1.89 -8.44 -23.33
CA ASP A 41 2.78 -9.07 -22.34
C ASP A 41 2.64 -8.40 -20.97
N PHE A 42 2.51 -7.07 -20.96
CA PHE A 42 2.24 -6.33 -19.72
C PHE A 42 0.87 -6.65 -19.11
N ALA A 43 -0.17 -6.82 -19.93
CA ALA A 43 -1.48 -7.20 -19.43
C ALA A 43 -1.46 -8.62 -18.84
N LEU A 44 -0.76 -9.55 -19.49
CA LEU A 44 -0.59 -10.93 -19.01
C LEU A 44 0.21 -11.00 -17.70
N SER A 45 1.26 -10.18 -17.54
CA SER A 45 2.00 -10.14 -16.27
C SER A 45 1.19 -9.53 -15.13
N LEU A 46 0.40 -8.49 -15.42
CA LEU A 46 -0.40 -7.76 -14.41
C LEU A 46 -1.66 -8.52 -13.95
N TYR A 47 -2.36 -9.19 -14.87
CA TYR A 47 -3.65 -9.85 -14.61
C TYR A 47 -3.59 -11.40 -14.64
N GLY A 48 -2.47 -11.98 -15.07
CA GLY A 48 -2.25 -13.43 -15.13
C GLY A 48 -1.46 -13.97 -13.94
N ASP A 49 -0.34 -14.64 -14.21
CA ASP A 49 0.30 -15.53 -13.23
C ASP A 49 1.30 -14.84 -12.28
N GLU A 50 1.86 -13.70 -12.67
CA GLU A 50 2.97 -13.08 -11.94
C GLU A 50 2.51 -12.06 -10.88
N TRP A 51 1.70 -11.07 -11.26
CA TRP A 51 1.38 -9.92 -10.40
C TRP A 51 -0.09 -9.80 -10.01
N ALA A 52 -0.96 -10.73 -10.42
CA ALA A 52 -2.40 -10.60 -10.19
C ALA A 52 -2.77 -10.32 -8.73
N ILE A 53 -2.16 -11.03 -7.77
CA ILE A 53 -2.43 -10.83 -6.35
C ILE A 53 -1.97 -9.43 -5.89
N ALA A 54 -0.78 -8.99 -6.32
CA ALA A 54 -0.28 -7.66 -5.97
C ALA A 54 -1.17 -6.55 -6.56
N THR A 55 -1.64 -6.72 -7.80
CA THR A 55 -2.58 -5.81 -8.46
C THR A 55 -3.90 -5.70 -7.70
N VAL A 56 -4.45 -6.82 -7.23
CA VAL A 56 -5.68 -6.83 -6.41
C VAL A 56 -5.48 -6.09 -5.09
N ILE A 57 -4.38 -6.35 -4.39
CA ILE A 57 -4.06 -5.67 -3.13
C ILE A 57 -3.89 -4.16 -3.36
N LEU A 58 -3.19 -3.76 -4.42
CA LEU A 58 -3.04 -2.36 -4.81
C LEU A 58 -4.40 -1.70 -5.09
N GLY A 59 -5.30 -2.39 -5.80
CA GLY A 59 -6.67 -1.93 -6.03
C GLY A 59 -7.46 -1.73 -4.74
N ALA A 60 -7.32 -2.65 -3.78
CA ALA A 60 -7.96 -2.51 -2.46
C ALA A 60 -7.42 -1.32 -1.66
N LEU A 61 -6.10 -1.09 -1.70
CA LEU A 61 -5.47 0.07 -1.06
C LEU A 61 -5.92 1.39 -1.70
N LEU A 62 -6.03 1.43 -3.04
CA LEU A 62 -6.58 2.57 -3.77
C LEU A 62 -8.04 2.84 -3.40
N ALA A 63 -8.87 1.79 -3.31
CA ALA A 63 -10.25 1.92 -2.88
C ALA A 63 -10.35 2.48 -1.45
N MET A 64 -9.54 1.97 -0.52
CA MET A 64 -9.46 2.49 0.85
C MET A 64 -9.06 3.98 0.87
N ALA A 65 -8.09 4.38 0.04
CA ALA A 65 -7.68 5.78 -0.09
C ALA A 65 -8.81 6.67 -0.62
N MET A 66 -9.56 6.23 -1.64
CA MET A 66 -10.70 6.98 -2.19
C MET A 66 -11.82 7.16 -1.16
N VAL A 67 -12.12 6.10 -0.38
CA VAL A 67 -13.10 6.18 0.70
C VAL A 67 -12.62 7.16 1.77
N GLY A 68 -11.36 7.08 2.19
CA GLY A 68 -10.78 8.01 3.16
C GLY A 68 -10.85 9.47 2.71
N ALA A 69 -10.47 9.76 1.46
CA ALA A 69 -10.57 11.11 0.89
C ALA A 69 -12.01 11.64 0.87
N SER A 70 -12.98 10.77 0.57
CA SER A 70 -14.41 11.13 0.58
C SER A 70 -14.90 11.50 1.98
N TYR A 71 -14.44 10.82 3.03
CA TYR A 71 -14.76 11.16 4.41
C TYR A 71 -14.16 12.51 4.82
N LEU A 72 -12.92 12.80 4.46
CA LEU A 72 -12.29 14.09 4.78
C LEU A 72 -13.07 15.27 4.21
N VAL A 73 -13.45 15.22 2.93
CA VAL A 73 -14.25 16.28 2.30
C VAL A 73 -15.66 16.36 2.88
N ARG A 74 -16.26 15.21 3.22
CA ARG A 74 -17.58 15.19 3.88
C ARG A 74 -17.53 15.86 5.25
N ASP A 75 -16.50 15.58 6.03
CA ASP A 75 -16.34 16.15 7.38
C ASP A 75 -16.18 17.67 7.30
N GLU A 76 -15.37 18.19 6.36
CA GLU A 76 -15.27 19.63 6.11
C GLU A 76 -16.62 20.27 5.74
N ARG A 77 -17.40 19.60 4.88
CA ARG A 77 -18.74 20.08 4.49
C ARG A 77 -19.72 20.06 5.65
N LEU A 78 -19.69 19.01 6.48
CA LEU A 78 -20.55 18.90 7.67
C LEU A 78 -20.24 19.99 8.70
N ILE A 79 -18.97 20.29 8.92
CA ILE A 79 -18.55 21.38 9.84
C ILE A 79 -19.09 22.73 9.35
N ASN A 80 -18.98 23.01 8.06
CA ASN A 80 -19.51 24.26 7.48
C ASN A 80 -21.04 24.36 7.60
N LEU A 81 -21.75 23.24 7.40
CA LEU A 81 -23.22 23.17 7.56
C LEU A 81 -23.65 23.40 9.02
N ILE A 82 -22.93 22.85 10.00
CA ILE A 82 -23.23 23.08 11.42
C ILE A 82 -22.99 24.53 11.81
N TRP A 83 -21.94 25.16 11.28
CA TRP A 83 -21.67 26.58 11.50
C TRP A 83 -22.78 27.46 10.91
N ASP A 84 -23.30 27.12 9.73
CA ASP A 84 -24.41 27.83 9.08
C ASP A 84 -25.72 27.66 9.88
N MET A 85 -26.04 26.44 10.32
CA MET A 85 -27.24 26.15 11.12
C MET A 85 -27.20 26.71 12.55
N GLY A 86 -26.02 26.86 13.15
CA GLY A 86 -25.82 27.41 14.50
C GLY A 86 -25.60 28.93 14.53
N GLY A 87 -25.45 29.57 13.36
CA GLY A 87 -25.19 31.01 13.23
C GLY A 87 -26.45 31.89 13.19
N GLU A 88 -27.65 31.31 13.13
CA GLU A 88 -28.92 32.05 13.02
C GLU A 88 -29.62 32.32 14.37
N GLU A 89 -28.98 32.07 15.52
CA GLU A 89 -29.53 32.35 16.86
C GLU A 89 -29.02 33.67 17.49
N SER A 90 -28.83 34.75 16.71
CA SER A 90 -28.55 36.10 17.26
C SER A 90 -29.49 37.17 16.72
#